data_AF-A0A7S7VYP9-F1
#
_entry.id   AF-A0A7S7VYP9-F1
#
_cell.length_a   1.000
_cell.length_b   1.000
_cell.length_c   1.000
_cell.angle_alpha   90.00
_cell.angle_beta   90.00
_cell.angle_gamma   90.00
#
_symmetry.space_group_name_H-M   'P 1'
#
loop_
_entity.id
_entity.type
_entity.pdbx_description
1 polymer ?
#
loop_
_entity_poly.entity_id
_entity_poly.type
_entity_poly.pdbx_seq_one_letter_code
_entity_poly.pdbx_strand_id
1 'polypeptide(L)'
;MVETPHKSRFAPHKRLFRRSRWPLQLFLLLFQLVTPNRGVMANGLPSGLGVHVQVWQIDTGDLERIRNFGFSFVRWGMSWEAIEKNPGEFDWATTDAFFTKVRHSGLSSIVILATGNHFYSRWLELPADPGVRERKVAAPPESEAAMAAFSRFAAAAAKRYADESVTWEVWNEPDLPIFWPPKPKPDAYAQLAAMTCSAIKMAAPKAMVLAPATASLPIRAPALYGALAKTDAAGCLDGLSMHSYRISGGRRPDPESVEAENLASRALLERLSGRWRDVPMLCTEWGYPSSTVGRATQRAYLARAYLANVASGVQAMVWYEWKDSRDEPANPESHFGLQTAQGIFKVEPDDGLIRRLTNMRFVRRLRAVDPQVQLLLFEEGKTSQIVAWLRSDSARTAVAKIAGKAVVLSNYPVIVPGDGAEDDGHGHAR
;
A
#
# COMPACT_ATOMS: atom_id res chain seq x y z
N MET A 1 -54.38 65.53 -35.05
CA MET A 1 -54.16 64.07 -35.02
C MET A 1 -53.04 63.79 -34.04
N VAL A 2 -53.36 62.98 -33.04
CA VAL A 2 -52.46 62.20 -32.18
C VAL A 2 -51.52 62.97 -31.24
N GLU A 3 -51.85 62.88 -29.95
CA GLU A 3 -51.12 63.40 -28.80
C GLU A 3 -49.84 62.62 -28.48
N THR A 4 -48.79 63.37 -28.20
CA THR A 4 -47.68 63.11 -27.26
C THR A 4 -47.21 64.52 -26.81
N PRO A 5 -46.30 64.71 -25.82
CA PRO A 5 -45.98 63.98 -24.59
C PRO A 5 -45.83 64.95 -23.37
N HIS A 6 -45.41 64.40 -22.21
CA HIS A 6 -44.62 65.07 -21.15
C HIS A 6 -45.18 66.27 -20.36
N LYS A 7 -45.12 66.14 -19.01
CA LYS A 7 -44.46 67.04 -18.01
C LYS A 7 -45.14 66.85 -16.65
N SER A 8 -44.47 66.24 -15.68
CA SER A 8 -43.58 66.89 -14.70
C SER A 8 -44.26 67.99 -13.87
N ARG A 9 -44.25 67.81 -12.55
CA ARG A 9 -44.14 68.82 -11.47
C ARG A 9 -44.33 68.01 -10.18
N PHE A 10 -43.39 67.97 -9.24
CA PHE A 10 -43.03 69.10 -8.42
C PHE A 10 -41.67 68.88 -7.74
N ALA A 11 -40.89 69.94 -7.70
CA ALA A 11 -39.83 70.19 -6.73
C ALA A 11 -40.45 70.54 -5.34
N PRO A 12 -39.74 70.94 -4.28
CA PRO A 12 -38.29 71.12 -4.13
C PRO A 12 -37.70 70.77 -2.72
N HIS A 13 -36.37 70.94 -2.65
CA HIS A 13 -35.59 71.52 -1.53
C HIS A 13 -35.13 70.69 -0.31
N LYS A 14 -33.80 70.43 -0.37
CA LYS A 14 -32.75 70.91 0.58
C LYS A 14 -32.82 70.42 2.04
N ARG A 15 -31.87 69.55 2.45
CA ARG A 15 -30.56 69.91 3.05
C ARG A 15 -29.83 68.66 3.57
N LEU A 16 -28.50 68.79 3.57
CA LEU A 16 -27.44 67.96 4.14
C LEU A 16 -27.85 66.92 5.21
N PHE A 17 -27.31 65.70 5.12
CA PHE A 17 -26.43 65.13 6.15
C PHE A 17 -25.83 63.76 5.72
N ARG A 18 -24.55 63.60 6.05
CA ARG A 18 -23.82 62.37 6.42
C ARG A 18 -23.85 61.14 5.48
N ARG A 19 -22.63 60.80 5.03
CA ARG A 19 -22.18 59.47 4.62
C ARG A 19 -22.77 58.38 5.53
N SER A 20 -23.62 57.55 4.96
CA SER A 20 -24.08 56.30 5.58
C SER A 20 -23.59 55.12 4.75
N ARG A 21 -22.91 54.20 5.43
CA ARG A 21 -22.48 52.89 4.96
C ARG A 21 -23.72 52.02 4.72
N TRP A 22 -23.82 51.43 3.54
CA TRP A 22 -24.81 50.43 3.13
C TRP A 22 -24.10 49.41 2.22
N PRO A 23 -24.56 48.16 2.13
CA PRO A 23 -24.03 47.08 2.97
C PRO A 23 -23.30 45.99 2.14
N LEU A 24 -22.62 45.11 2.88
CA LEU A 24 -22.14 43.79 2.50
C LEU A 24 -22.92 43.17 1.32
N GLN A 25 -22.27 43.09 0.16
CA GLN A 25 -22.55 41.99 -0.75
C GLN A 25 -21.90 40.74 -0.15
N LEU A 26 -22.75 39.79 0.27
CA LEU A 26 -22.34 38.43 0.58
C LEU A 26 -21.68 37.82 -0.66
N PHE A 27 -20.35 37.88 -0.72
CA PHE A 27 -19.58 36.87 -1.43
C PHE A 27 -19.62 35.62 -0.57
N LEU A 28 -20.59 34.74 -0.86
CA LEU A 28 -20.49 33.32 -0.52
C LEU A 28 -19.34 32.75 -1.37
N LEU A 29 -18.11 33.00 -0.93
CA LEU A 29 -16.98 32.14 -1.25
C LEU A 29 -17.30 30.79 -0.63
N LEU A 30 -17.94 29.94 -1.43
CA LEU A 30 -17.82 28.50 -1.30
C LEU A 30 -16.33 28.18 -1.46
N PHE A 31 -15.57 28.34 -0.38
CA PHE A 31 -14.43 27.47 -0.14
C PHE A 31 -15.05 26.08 0.02
N GLN A 32 -15.26 25.40 -1.10
CA GLN A 32 -14.99 23.99 -1.08
C GLN A 32 -13.52 23.90 -0.69
N LEU A 33 -13.28 23.61 0.58
CA LEU A 33 -12.07 22.92 1.00
C LEU A 33 -12.00 21.70 0.08
N VAL A 34 -11.30 21.85 -1.05
CA VAL A 34 -10.69 20.73 -1.73
C VAL A 34 -9.66 20.26 -0.73
N THR A 35 -10.09 19.44 0.22
CA THR A 35 -9.19 18.61 0.98
C THR A 35 -8.41 17.83 -0.07
N PRO A 36 -7.07 17.92 -0.12
CA PRO A 36 -6.32 16.93 -0.86
C PRO A 36 -6.49 15.62 -0.10
N ASN A 37 -7.60 14.92 -0.34
CA ASN A 37 -7.68 13.48 -0.13
C ASN A 37 -6.77 12.86 -1.17
N ARG A 38 -5.47 12.79 -0.86
CA ARG A 38 -4.54 11.93 -1.57
C ARG A 38 -4.23 10.80 -0.60
N GLY A 39 -4.46 9.55 -1.02
CA GLY A 39 -3.88 8.39 -0.34
C GLY A 39 -2.42 8.74 0.00
N VAL A 40 -1.98 8.48 1.23
CA VAL A 40 -0.74 9.07 1.75
C VAL A 40 0.41 8.72 0.80
N MET A 41 0.84 9.68 -0.01
CA MET A 41 1.95 9.50 -0.96
C MET A 41 3.17 10.20 -0.39
N ALA A 42 4.28 9.48 -0.28
CA ALA A 42 5.59 10.03 0.06
C ALA A 42 6.51 9.86 -1.16
N ASN A 43 7.10 10.96 -1.63
CA ASN A 43 7.98 10.98 -2.80
C ASN A 43 7.33 10.42 -4.08
N GLY A 44 6.00 10.56 -4.22
CA GLY A 44 5.24 10.02 -5.35
C GLY A 44 4.86 8.55 -5.22
N LEU A 45 5.35 7.83 -4.21
CA LEU A 45 4.99 6.44 -3.92
C LEU A 45 3.94 6.32 -2.80
N PRO A 46 3.18 5.22 -2.74
CA PRO A 46 2.34 4.91 -1.58
C PRO A 46 3.14 4.89 -0.29
N SER A 47 2.52 5.32 0.78
CA SER A 47 3.06 5.34 2.14
C SER A 47 1.97 4.90 3.12
N GLY A 48 2.38 4.29 4.22
CA GLY A 48 1.45 3.79 5.21
C GLY A 48 0.92 2.40 4.86
N LEU A 49 -0.38 2.16 5.09
CA LEU A 49 -0.99 0.84 4.96
C LEU A 49 -1.96 0.80 3.78
N GLY A 50 -1.82 -0.25 2.96
CA GLY A 50 -2.73 -0.64 1.89
C GLY A 50 -3.20 -2.08 2.06
N VAL A 51 -4.06 -2.54 1.16
CA VAL A 51 -4.63 -3.89 1.21
C VAL A 51 -4.68 -4.51 -0.19
N HIS A 52 -4.40 -5.80 -0.29
CA HIS A 52 -4.55 -6.55 -1.53
C HIS A 52 -6.02 -6.85 -1.80
N VAL A 53 -6.43 -6.72 -3.06
CA VAL A 53 -7.82 -6.93 -3.47
C VAL A 53 -7.91 -7.69 -4.79
N GLN A 54 -8.89 -8.59 -4.89
CA GLN A 54 -9.23 -9.26 -6.14
C GLN A 54 -10.26 -8.45 -6.92
N VAL A 55 -9.90 -7.96 -8.11
CA VAL A 55 -10.74 -7.03 -8.90
C VAL A 55 -12.17 -7.54 -9.12
N TRP A 56 -12.36 -8.86 -9.27
CA TRP A 56 -13.67 -9.49 -9.50
C TRP A 56 -14.54 -9.65 -8.25
N GLN A 57 -14.01 -9.41 -7.05
CA GLN A 57 -14.73 -9.54 -5.75
C GLN A 57 -15.05 -8.20 -5.09
N ILE A 58 -14.73 -7.08 -5.75
CA ILE A 58 -14.69 -5.76 -5.14
C ILE A 58 -15.65 -4.79 -5.84
N ASP A 59 -16.55 -4.22 -5.05
CA ASP A 59 -17.42 -3.13 -5.45
C ASP A 59 -17.00 -1.79 -4.85
N THR A 60 -17.73 -0.72 -5.17
CA THR A 60 -17.47 0.63 -4.63
C THR A 60 -17.66 0.68 -3.11
N GLY A 61 -18.61 -0.08 -2.56
CA GLY A 61 -18.85 -0.15 -1.13
C GLY A 61 -17.70 -0.82 -0.38
N ASP A 62 -17.06 -1.83 -0.98
CA ASP A 62 -15.81 -2.41 -0.46
C ASP A 62 -14.69 -1.37 -0.41
N LEU A 63 -14.48 -0.62 -1.49
CA LEU A 63 -13.43 0.40 -1.53
C LEU A 63 -13.68 1.54 -0.53
N GLU A 64 -14.94 1.93 -0.32
CA GLU A 64 -15.31 2.87 0.74
C GLU A 64 -15.03 2.31 2.14
N ARG A 65 -15.35 1.03 2.39
CA ARG A 65 -15.02 0.35 3.65
C ARG A 65 -13.51 0.25 3.85
N ILE A 66 -12.74 -0.09 2.82
CA ILE A 66 -11.27 -0.13 2.82
C ILE A 66 -10.72 1.22 3.25
N ARG A 67 -11.18 2.32 2.63
CA ARG A 67 -10.77 3.67 3.02
C ARG A 67 -11.13 3.98 4.47
N ASN A 68 -12.37 3.70 4.87
CA ASN A 68 -12.87 4.02 6.21
C ASN A 68 -12.16 3.21 7.31
N PHE A 69 -11.70 2.00 7.00
CA PHE A 69 -10.87 1.16 7.86
C PHE A 69 -9.48 1.79 8.10
N GLY A 70 -9.01 2.66 7.20
CA GLY A 70 -7.73 3.36 7.33
C GLY A 70 -6.68 2.95 6.28
N PHE A 71 -7.03 2.09 5.33
CA PHE A 71 -6.18 1.81 4.18
C PHE A 71 -6.21 2.99 3.21
N SER A 72 -5.06 3.34 2.66
CA SER A 72 -4.90 4.50 1.78
C SER A 72 -4.71 4.13 0.30
N PHE A 73 -4.43 2.86 0.01
CA PHE A 73 -4.25 2.33 -1.34
C PHE A 73 -4.62 0.85 -1.41
N VAL A 74 -4.92 0.39 -2.62
CA VAL A 74 -5.14 -1.02 -2.92
C VAL A 74 -4.01 -1.58 -3.77
N ARG A 75 -3.66 -2.86 -3.58
CA ARG A 75 -2.79 -3.60 -4.49
C ARG A 75 -3.59 -4.65 -5.25
N TRP A 76 -3.40 -4.75 -6.55
CA TRP A 76 -4.14 -5.69 -7.39
C TRP A 76 -3.38 -6.05 -8.67
N GLY A 77 -3.76 -7.17 -9.29
CA GLY A 77 -3.09 -7.72 -10.47
C GLY A 77 -3.68 -7.28 -11.80
N MET A 78 -2.81 -6.89 -12.74
CA MET A 78 -3.14 -6.68 -14.14
C MET A 78 -2.44 -7.77 -14.97
N SER A 79 -3.22 -8.74 -15.45
CA SER A 79 -2.72 -9.82 -16.29
C SER A 79 -2.53 -9.33 -17.73
N TRP A 80 -1.30 -9.45 -18.23
CA TRP A 80 -0.93 -9.13 -19.61
C TRP A 80 -1.75 -9.95 -20.61
N GLU A 81 -1.90 -11.25 -20.37
CA GLU A 81 -2.70 -12.15 -21.22
C GLU A 81 -4.19 -11.78 -21.26
N ALA A 82 -4.75 -11.28 -20.16
CA ALA A 82 -6.14 -10.85 -20.11
C ALA A 82 -6.39 -9.53 -20.87
N ILE A 83 -5.37 -8.68 -20.98
CA ILE A 83 -5.44 -7.37 -21.64
C ILE A 83 -5.07 -7.46 -23.13
N GLU A 84 -3.96 -8.10 -23.47
CA GLU A 84 -3.49 -8.24 -24.87
C GLU A 84 -3.98 -9.57 -25.47
N LYS A 85 -5.23 -9.56 -25.96
CA LYS A 85 -5.89 -10.74 -26.55
C LYS A 85 -5.50 -11.00 -28.01
N ASN A 86 -4.92 -10.00 -28.68
CA ASN A 86 -4.23 -10.15 -29.96
C ASN A 86 -2.93 -9.34 -29.91
N PRO A 87 -1.87 -9.73 -30.63
CA PRO A 87 -0.59 -9.00 -30.63
C PRO A 87 -0.76 -7.50 -30.94
N GLY A 88 -0.42 -6.65 -29.97
CA GLY A 88 -0.49 -5.19 -30.05
C GLY A 88 -1.86 -4.57 -29.81
N GLU A 89 -2.90 -5.38 -29.58
CA GLU A 89 -4.26 -4.91 -29.33
C GLU A 89 -4.64 -5.11 -27.85
N PHE A 90 -4.95 -4.02 -27.17
CA PHE A 90 -5.23 -4.02 -25.73
C PHE A 90 -6.71 -3.76 -25.43
N ASP A 91 -7.33 -4.66 -24.67
CA ASP A 91 -8.67 -4.50 -24.11
C ASP A 91 -8.60 -4.04 -22.66
N TRP A 92 -8.97 -2.78 -22.42
CA TRP A 92 -8.87 -2.12 -21.11
C TRP A 92 -10.19 -2.04 -20.36
N ALA A 93 -11.29 -2.63 -20.87
CA ALA A 93 -12.63 -2.36 -20.34
C ALA A 93 -12.76 -2.65 -18.83
N THR A 94 -12.26 -3.81 -18.38
CA THR A 94 -12.29 -4.21 -16.96
C THR A 94 -11.44 -3.32 -16.08
N THR A 95 -10.23 -2.96 -16.54
CA THR A 95 -9.30 -2.12 -15.78
C THR A 95 -9.76 -0.66 -15.72
N ASP A 96 -10.35 -0.13 -16.78
CA ASP A 96 -10.95 1.22 -16.80
C ASP A 96 -12.10 1.32 -15.80
N ALA A 97 -12.97 0.30 -15.76
CA ALA A 97 -14.06 0.23 -14.81
C ALA A 97 -13.53 0.16 -13.37
N PHE A 98 -12.47 -0.60 -13.12
CA PHE A 98 -11.89 -0.72 -11.78
C PHE A 98 -11.19 0.57 -11.33
N PHE A 99 -10.36 1.19 -12.17
CA PHE A 99 -9.75 2.49 -11.88
C PHE A 99 -10.78 3.57 -11.61
N THR A 100 -11.91 3.56 -12.33
CA THR A 100 -13.03 4.47 -12.05
C THR A 100 -13.56 4.31 -10.63
N LYS A 101 -13.76 3.06 -10.16
CA LYS A 101 -14.17 2.79 -8.78
C LYS A 101 -13.13 3.28 -7.77
N VAL A 102 -11.85 2.94 -7.98
CA VAL A 102 -10.73 3.34 -7.10
C VAL A 102 -10.65 4.86 -6.97
N ARG A 103 -10.75 5.58 -8.10
CA ARG A 103 -10.75 7.05 -8.13
C ARG A 103 -11.92 7.63 -7.33
N HIS A 104 -13.14 7.11 -7.52
CA HIS A 104 -14.31 7.58 -6.78
C HIS A 104 -14.18 7.37 -5.27
N SER A 105 -13.50 6.31 -4.84
CA SER A 105 -13.23 6.07 -3.43
C SER A 105 -12.09 6.93 -2.87
N GLY A 106 -11.29 7.58 -3.72
CA GLY A 106 -10.15 8.42 -3.30
C GLY A 106 -8.94 7.61 -2.81
N LEU A 107 -8.81 6.38 -3.27
CA LEU A 107 -7.67 5.49 -3.01
C LEU A 107 -6.64 5.59 -4.14
N SER A 108 -5.37 5.31 -3.86
CA SER A 108 -4.36 5.05 -4.89
C SER A 108 -4.18 3.54 -5.14
N SER A 109 -3.38 3.17 -6.14
CA SER A 109 -3.14 1.77 -6.51
C SER A 109 -1.66 1.43 -6.61
N ILE A 110 -1.30 0.23 -6.15
CA ILE A 110 -0.13 -0.53 -6.65
C ILE A 110 -0.67 -1.58 -7.62
N VAL A 111 -0.20 -1.56 -8.86
CA VAL A 111 -0.68 -2.48 -9.91
C VAL A 111 0.44 -3.40 -10.33
N ILE A 112 0.23 -4.69 -10.12
CA ILE A 112 1.16 -5.74 -10.52
C ILE A 112 0.98 -5.96 -12.02
N LEU A 113 2.01 -5.68 -12.80
CA LEU A 113 2.08 -6.04 -14.22
C LEU A 113 2.58 -7.47 -14.31
N ALA A 114 1.71 -8.42 -14.67
CA ALA A 114 2.06 -9.84 -14.58
C ALA A 114 1.41 -10.74 -15.62
N THR A 115 1.84 -11.99 -15.52
CA THR A 115 1.68 -13.16 -16.40
C THR A 115 2.33 -13.02 -17.76
N GLY A 116 2.76 -14.15 -18.32
CA GLY A 116 3.19 -14.22 -19.71
C GLY A 116 2.00 -14.05 -20.64
N ASN A 117 2.27 -14.03 -21.94
CA ASN A 117 1.25 -14.04 -22.98
C ASN A 117 1.65 -15.06 -24.05
N HIS A 118 0.73 -15.94 -24.42
CA HIS A 118 0.98 -17.09 -25.28
C HIS A 118 1.38 -16.75 -26.73
N PHE A 119 1.15 -15.51 -27.18
CA PHE A 119 1.64 -15.06 -28.48
C PHE A 119 3.16 -14.87 -28.50
N TYR A 120 3.79 -14.63 -27.34
CA TYR A 120 5.20 -14.29 -27.23
C TYR A 120 6.02 -15.30 -26.42
N SER A 121 5.33 -16.09 -25.59
CA SER A 121 5.91 -17.07 -24.70
C SER A 121 5.32 -18.46 -24.93
N ARG A 122 6.14 -19.49 -24.77
CA ARG A 122 5.67 -20.88 -24.81
C ARG A 122 4.69 -21.17 -23.67
N TRP A 123 3.78 -22.12 -23.89
CA TRP A 123 2.95 -22.68 -22.83
C TRP A 123 3.78 -23.50 -21.84
N LEU A 124 3.39 -23.44 -20.58
CA LEU A 124 3.89 -24.27 -19.50
C LEU A 124 2.74 -24.99 -18.83
N GLU A 125 2.98 -26.24 -18.49
CA GLU A 125 2.09 -27.04 -17.67
C GLU A 125 2.62 -26.99 -16.23
N LEU A 126 1.80 -26.45 -15.32
CA LEU A 126 2.10 -26.41 -13.90
C LEU A 126 1.25 -27.46 -13.17
N PRO A 127 1.78 -28.02 -12.05
CA PRO A 127 0.96 -28.77 -11.12
C PRO A 127 -0.27 -27.96 -10.76
N ALA A 128 -1.43 -28.59 -10.80
CA ALA A 128 -2.68 -27.91 -10.56
C ALA A 128 -2.87 -27.58 -9.07
N ASP A 129 -3.60 -26.50 -8.79
CA ASP A 129 -4.15 -26.25 -7.45
C ASP A 129 -5.05 -27.44 -7.04
N PRO A 130 -5.25 -27.70 -5.73
CA PRO A 130 -6.27 -28.65 -5.29
C PRO A 130 -7.63 -28.36 -5.96
N GLY A 131 -8.18 -29.35 -6.67
CA GLY A 131 -9.46 -29.22 -7.38
C GLY A 131 -9.37 -28.73 -8.84
N VAL A 132 -8.19 -28.34 -9.33
CA VAL A 132 -7.93 -28.07 -10.75
C VAL A 132 -7.21 -29.29 -11.33
N ARG A 133 -7.51 -29.71 -12.57
CA ARG A 133 -6.86 -30.89 -13.19
C ARG A 133 -5.48 -30.55 -13.74
N GLU A 134 -5.33 -29.41 -14.42
CA GLU A 134 -4.09 -28.92 -15.00
C GLU A 134 -4.14 -27.39 -15.09
N ARG A 135 -3.01 -26.71 -14.84
CA ARG A 135 -2.90 -25.26 -15.03
C ARG A 135 -1.93 -24.98 -16.18
N LYS A 136 -2.46 -24.52 -17.32
CA LYS A 136 -1.67 -24.03 -18.46
C LYS A 136 -1.49 -22.52 -18.34
N VAL A 137 -0.24 -22.08 -18.32
CA VAL A 137 0.11 -20.64 -18.28
C VAL A 137 1.17 -20.34 -19.32
N ALA A 138 1.13 -19.14 -19.90
CA ALA A 138 2.22 -18.64 -20.71
C ALA A 138 3.47 -18.40 -19.85
N ALA A 139 4.64 -18.84 -20.32
CA ALA A 139 5.90 -18.67 -19.62
C ALA A 139 6.24 -17.18 -19.37
N PRO A 140 7.01 -16.87 -18.30
CA PRO A 140 7.58 -15.54 -18.12
C PRO A 140 8.32 -15.07 -19.39
N PRO A 141 8.34 -13.75 -19.69
CA PRO A 141 9.06 -13.23 -20.84
C PRO A 141 10.57 -13.40 -20.65
N GLU A 142 11.18 -14.32 -21.40
CA GLU A 142 12.63 -14.60 -21.34
C GLU A 142 13.37 -14.30 -22.64
N SER A 143 12.68 -14.25 -23.78
CA SER A 143 13.28 -13.82 -25.04
C SER A 143 13.21 -12.30 -25.19
N GLU A 144 14.14 -11.72 -25.94
CA GLU A 144 14.14 -10.28 -26.22
C GLU A 144 12.80 -9.80 -26.82
N ALA A 145 12.24 -10.58 -27.76
CA ALA A 145 10.94 -10.28 -28.36
C ALA A 145 9.79 -10.29 -27.34
N ALA A 146 9.79 -11.26 -26.41
CA ALA A 146 8.77 -11.35 -25.36
C ALA A 146 8.93 -10.24 -24.32
N MET A 147 10.16 -9.93 -23.89
CA MET A 147 10.43 -8.81 -22.98
C MET A 147 10.06 -7.47 -23.61
N ALA A 148 10.34 -7.27 -24.90
CA ALA A 148 9.92 -6.08 -25.63
C ALA A 148 8.39 -5.97 -25.73
N ALA A 149 7.70 -7.09 -25.96
CA ALA A 149 6.23 -7.11 -26.00
C ALA A 149 5.60 -6.78 -24.63
N PHE A 150 6.08 -7.40 -23.56
CA PHE A 150 5.66 -7.08 -22.20
C PHE A 150 5.93 -5.60 -21.86
N SER A 151 7.09 -5.07 -22.26
CA SER A 151 7.44 -3.66 -22.06
C SER A 151 6.51 -2.71 -22.83
N ARG A 152 6.04 -3.07 -24.03
CA ARG A 152 5.02 -2.29 -24.77
C ARG A 152 3.68 -2.28 -24.05
N PHE A 153 3.24 -3.42 -23.52
CA PHE A 153 2.04 -3.51 -22.69
C PHE A 153 2.15 -2.61 -21.45
N ALA A 154 3.26 -2.70 -20.72
CA ALA A 154 3.51 -1.89 -19.54
C ALA A 154 3.53 -0.38 -19.85
N ALA A 155 4.20 0.01 -20.94
CA ALA A 155 4.21 1.40 -21.40
C ALA A 155 2.82 1.89 -21.83
N ALA A 156 2.02 1.05 -22.48
CA ALA A 156 0.64 1.37 -22.85
C ALA A 156 -0.25 1.56 -21.61
N ALA A 157 -0.13 0.69 -20.61
CA ALA A 157 -0.82 0.83 -19.32
C ALA A 157 -0.42 2.13 -18.61
N ALA A 158 0.89 2.39 -18.48
CA ALA A 158 1.40 3.61 -17.83
C ALA A 158 0.94 4.89 -18.52
N LYS A 159 0.93 4.91 -19.86
CA LYS A 159 0.42 6.04 -20.64
C LYS A 159 -1.08 6.22 -20.48
N ARG A 160 -1.86 5.13 -20.51
CA ARG A 160 -3.32 5.16 -20.41
C ARG A 160 -3.79 5.71 -19.05
N TYR A 161 -3.11 5.30 -17.98
CA TYR A 161 -3.48 5.62 -16.61
C TYR A 161 -2.57 6.70 -15.99
N ALA A 162 -1.99 7.58 -16.82
CA ALA A 162 -1.06 8.62 -16.37
C ALA A 162 -1.70 9.66 -15.42
N ASP A 163 -3.03 9.83 -15.50
CA ASP A 163 -3.79 10.72 -14.62
C ASP A 163 -4.29 10.01 -13.34
N GLU A 164 -4.05 8.70 -13.20
CA GLU A 164 -4.39 7.95 -12.00
C GLU A 164 -3.29 8.04 -10.94
N SER A 165 -3.67 7.90 -9.67
CA SER A 165 -2.71 7.69 -8.58
C SER A 165 -2.27 6.24 -8.55
N VAL A 166 -1.36 5.88 -9.46
CA VAL A 166 -0.93 4.49 -9.70
C VAL A 166 0.58 4.35 -9.57
N THR A 167 1.02 3.23 -9.00
CA THR A 167 2.40 2.75 -8.99
C THR A 167 2.46 1.38 -9.65
N TRP A 168 3.40 1.18 -10.57
CA TRP A 168 3.54 -0.03 -11.35
C TRP A 168 4.54 -0.97 -10.70
N GLU A 169 4.15 -2.19 -10.38
CA GLU A 169 5.03 -3.23 -9.85
C GLU A 169 5.32 -4.25 -10.94
N VAL A 170 6.60 -4.45 -11.26
CA VAL A 170 7.00 -5.32 -12.37
C VAL A 170 7.06 -6.78 -11.90
N TRP A 171 6.10 -7.58 -12.37
CA TRP A 171 5.89 -8.99 -12.02
C TRP A 171 5.49 -9.22 -10.56
N ASN A 172 5.26 -10.49 -10.21
CA ASN A 172 5.02 -10.95 -8.84
C ASN A 172 5.92 -12.14 -8.52
N GLU A 173 6.66 -12.06 -7.41
CA GLU A 173 7.43 -13.16 -6.81
C GLU A 173 8.27 -13.99 -7.80
N PRO A 174 9.10 -13.35 -8.65
CA PRO A 174 9.94 -14.06 -9.62
C PRO A 174 10.98 -15.00 -8.95
N ASP A 175 11.15 -14.91 -7.63
CA ASP A 175 11.95 -15.79 -6.78
C ASP A 175 11.26 -17.09 -6.36
N LEU A 176 10.00 -17.32 -6.75
CA LEU A 176 9.30 -18.59 -6.57
C LEU A 176 9.16 -19.38 -7.88
N PRO A 177 9.40 -20.70 -7.89
CA PRO A 177 9.21 -21.55 -9.07
C PRO A 177 7.82 -21.51 -9.69
N ILE A 178 6.77 -21.24 -8.90
CA ILE A 178 5.39 -21.16 -9.41
C ILE A 178 5.14 -19.91 -10.27
N PHE A 179 5.88 -18.82 -10.01
CA PHE A 179 5.79 -17.57 -10.77
C PHE A 179 6.94 -17.38 -11.77
N TRP A 180 8.03 -18.14 -11.62
CA TRP A 180 9.10 -18.26 -12.60
C TRP A 180 9.53 -19.73 -12.82
N PRO A 181 8.70 -20.54 -13.50
CA PRO A 181 8.97 -21.95 -13.72
C PRO A 181 10.09 -22.21 -14.75
N PRO A 182 10.80 -23.36 -14.64
CA PRO A 182 10.71 -24.35 -13.56
C PRO A 182 11.47 -23.92 -12.28
N LYS A 183 12.30 -22.88 -12.37
CA LYS A 183 13.03 -22.29 -11.25
C LYS A 183 13.31 -20.81 -11.54
N PRO A 184 13.46 -19.97 -10.50
CA PRO A 184 13.82 -18.57 -10.64
C PRO A 184 15.03 -18.34 -11.54
N LYS A 185 14.97 -17.29 -12.36
CA LYS A 185 16.08 -16.83 -13.20
C LYS A 185 16.36 -15.34 -12.97
N PRO A 186 17.21 -15.02 -11.97
CA PRO A 186 17.49 -13.64 -11.60
C PRO A 186 17.88 -12.70 -12.74
N ASP A 187 18.77 -13.14 -13.63
CA ASP A 187 19.25 -12.30 -14.73
C ASP A 187 18.16 -12.04 -15.78
N ALA A 188 17.32 -13.03 -16.09
CA ALA A 188 16.22 -12.86 -17.03
C ALA A 188 15.16 -11.89 -16.47
N TYR A 189 14.81 -12.03 -15.19
CA TYR A 189 13.93 -11.07 -14.52
C TYR A 189 14.54 -9.66 -14.50
N ALA A 190 15.83 -9.53 -14.19
CA ALA A 190 16.49 -8.23 -14.13
C ALA A 190 16.51 -7.50 -15.49
N GLN A 191 16.67 -8.24 -16.59
CA GLN A 191 16.54 -7.70 -17.95
C GLN A 191 15.11 -7.27 -18.26
N LEU A 192 14.11 -8.12 -17.95
CA LEU A 192 12.70 -7.77 -18.09
C LEU A 192 12.35 -6.49 -17.33
N ALA A 193 12.77 -6.38 -16.07
CA ALA A 193 12.53 -5.23 -15.21
C ALA A 193 13.20 -3.96 -15.74
N ALA A 194 14.44 -4.06 -16.24
CA ALA A 194 15.14 -2.92 -16.86
C ALA A 194 14.42 -2.40 -18.11
N MET A 195 14.05 -3.30 -19.03
CA MET A 195 13.32 -2.96 -20.25
C MET A 195 11.95 -2.35 -19.93
N THR A 196 11.23 -2.97 -18.99
CA THR A 196 9.90 -2.52 -18.58
C THR A 196 9.94 -1.15 -17.93
N CYS A 197 10.87 -0.94 -16.99
CA CYS A 197 11.01 0.35 -16.32
C CYS A 197 11.36 1.47 -17.31
N SER A 198 12.32 1.22 -18.21
CA SER A 198 12.70 2.18 -19.26
C SER A 198 11.50 2.53 -20.16
N ALA A 199 10.75 1.52 -20.62
CA ALA A 199 9.56 1.73 -21.46
C ALA A 199 8.45 2.52 -20.74
N ILE A 200 8.19 2.20 -19.48
CA ILE A 200 7.24 2.96 -18.64
C ILE A 200 7.68 4.42 -18.52
N LYS A 201 8.94 4.68 -18.16
CA LYS A 201 9.46 6.05 -17.98
C LYS A 201 9.47 6.85 -19.28
N MET A 202 9.74 6.22 -20.42
CA MET A 202 9.64 6.90 -21.73
C MET A 202 8.20 7.29 -22.08
N ALA A 203 7.24 6.40 -21.82
CA ALA A 203 5.83 6.65 -22.15
C ALA A 203 5.14 7.59 -21.14
N ALA A 204 5.53 7.53 -19.88
CA ALA A 204 5.00 8.32 -18.78
C ALA A 204 6.13 8.68 -17.79
N PRO A 205 6.84 9.80 -18.00
CA PRO A 205 8.04 10.17 -17.20
C PRO A 205 7.81 10.33 -15.70
N LYS A 206 6.57 10.55 -15.27
CA LYS A 206 6.18 10.69 -13.85
C LYS A 206 5.66 9.39 -13.23
N ALA A 207 5.53 8.31 -14.02
CA ALA A 207 5.05 7.04 -13.50
C ALA A 207 6.04 6.47 -12.47
N MET A 208 5.51 5.91 -11.39
CA MET A 208 6.31 5.26 -10.37
C MET A 208 6.44 3.77 -10.66
N VAL A 209 7.63 3.21 -10.46
CA VAL A 209 7.94 1.81 -10.77
C VAL A 209 8.60 1.12 -9.58
N LEU A 210 8.07 -0.05 -9.22
CA LEU A 210 8.54 -0.95 -8.18
C LEU A 210 9.02 -2.27 -8.78
N ALA A 211 10.05 -2.84 -8.17
CA ALA A 211 10.56 -4.19 -8.39
C ALA A 211 11.40 -4.59 -7.15
N PRO A 212 11.67 -5.86 -6.86
CA PRO A 212 11.30 -7.05 -7.63
C PRO A 212 9.98 -7.74 -7.26
N ALA A 213 9.25 -7.26 -6.25
CA ALA A 213 8.11 -7.97 -5.68
C ALA A 213 8.48 -9.39 -5.19
N THR A 214 9.63 -9.56 -4.53
CA THR A 214 10.10 -10.88 -4.07
C THR A 214 9.17 -11.47 -3.02
N ALA A 215 8.96 -12.78 -3.04
CA ALA A 215 8.26 -13.52 -1.99
C ALA A 215 8.97 -13.45 -0.63
N SER A 216 10.27 -13.10 -0.65
CA SER A 216 11.10 -12.97 0.53
C SER A 216 11.74 -11.59 0.66
N LEU A 217 12.28 -11.28 1.85
CA LEU A 217 13.10 -10.09 2.08
C LEU A 217 14.40 -10.10 1.26
N PRO A 218 14.99 -8.93 0.94
CA PRO A 218 16.24 -8.83 0.19
C PRO A 218 17.38 -9.72 0.67
N ILE A 219 17.60 -9.85 1.98
CA ILE A 219 18.64 -10.74 2.54
C ILE A 219 18.43 -12.23 2.22
N ARG A 220 17.20 -12.65 1.88
CA ARG A 220 16.83 -14.02 1.52
C ARG A 220 16.76 -14.23 0.01
N ALA A 221 16.72 -13.15 -0.78
CA ALA A 221 16.74 -13.18 -2.24
C ALA A 221 17.93 -12.37 -2.86
N PRO A 222 19.17 -12.46 -2.33
CA PRO A 222 20.26 -11.56 -2.71
C PRO A 222 20.65 -11.68 -4.19
N ALA A 223 20.45 -12.86 -4.81
CA ALA A 223 20.75 -13.07 -6.22
C ALA A 223 19.87 -12.21 -7.13
N LEU A 224 18.58 -12.06 -6.81
CA LEU A 224 17.64 -11.29 -7.62
C LEU A 224 17.90 -9.78 -7.53
N TYR A 225 18.06 -9.27 -6.30
CA TYR A 225 18.44 -7.87 -6.09
C TYR A 225 19.83 -7.57 -6.67
N GLY A 226 20.77 -8.51 -6.56
CA GLY A 226 22.11 -8.37 -7.14
C GLY A 226 22.11 -8.38 -8.66
N ALA A 227 21.21 -9.11 -9.31
CA ALA A 227 21.03 -9.06 -10.76
C ALA A 227 20.42 -7.71 -11.19
N LEU A 228 19.37 -7.25 -10.50
CA LEU A 228 18.76 -5.94 -10.74
C LEU A 228 19.75 -4.78 -10.58
N ALA A 229 20.61 -4.84 -9.55
CA ALA A 229 21.60 -3.80 -9.28
C ALA A 229 22.62 -3.61 -10.42
N LYS A 230 22.79 -4.61 -11.29
CA LYS A 230 23.72 -4.59 -12.42
C LYS A 230 23.10 -4.09 -13.72
N THR A 231 21.80 -3.77 -13.74
CA THR A 231 21.11 -3.26 -14.91
C THR A 231 20.72 -1.79 -14.72
N ASP A 232 20.25 -1.15 -15.79
CA ASP A 232 19.75 0.23 -15.74
C ASP A 232 18.49 0.38 -14.86
N ALA A 233 17.83 -0.74 -14.51
CA ALA A 233 16.75 -0.74 -13.52
C ALA A 233 17.19 -0.10 -12.20
N ALA A 234 18.46 -0.28 -11.80
CA ALA A 234 18.98 0.28 -10.56
C ALA A 234 18.86 1.81 -10.46
N GLY A 235 18.86 2.53 -11.59
CA GLY A 235 18.63 3.99 -11.63
C GLY A 235 17.22 4.40 -12.05
N CYS A 236 16.38 3.45 -12.46
CA CYS A 236 15.05 3.71 -13.00
C CYS A 236 13.93 3.47 -11.97
N LEU A 237 14.12 2.52 -11.05
CA LEU A 237 13.15 2.15 -10.03
C LEU A 237 12.99 3.25 -8.98
N ASP A 238 11.75 3.57 -8.63
CA ASP A 238 11.44 4.54 -7.58
C ASP A 238 11.36 3.89 -6.19
N GLY A 239 11.12 2.57 -6.14
CA GLY A 239 11.05 1.81 -4.89
C GLY A 239 11.40 0.33 -5.07
N LEU A 240 11.82 -0.29 -3.97
CA LEU A 240 12.22 -1.70 -3.91
C LEU A 240 11.17 -2.50 -3.15
N SER A 241 10.48 -3.42 -3.82
CA SER A 241 9.35 -4.15 -3.25
C SER A 241 9.65 -5.61 -2.86
N MET A 242 9.12 -6.03 -1.72
CA MET A 242 9.31 -7.35 -1.13
C MET A 242 8.09 -7.80 -0.32
N HIS A 243 7.97 -9.10 -0.07
CA HIS A 243 6.95 -9.68 0.79
C HIS A 243 7.57 -10.15 2.11
N SER A 244 6.90 -9.85 3.22
CA SER A 244 7.45 -10.03 4.58
C SER A 244 6.90 -11.26 5.29
N TYR A 245 6.35 -12.23 4.54
CA TYR A 245 5.78 -13.45 5.13
C TYR A 245 6.80 -14.19 5.98
N ARG A 246 6.36 -14.58 7.18
CA ARG A 246 7.20 -15.32 8.13
C ARG A 246 6.57 -16.62 8.60
N ILE A 247 5.47 -17.01 7.97
CA ILE A 247 4.77 -18.26 8.24
C ILE A 247 5.32 -19.30 7.27
N SER A 248 6.28 -20.09 7.74
CA SER A 248 6.85 -21.18 6.94
C SER A 248 7.37 -22.30 7.84
N GLY A 249 7.28 -23.53 7.37
CA GLY A 249 7.78 -24.70 8.11
C GLY A 249 7.16 -24.84 9.51
N GLY A 250 5.86 -24.51 9.65
CA GLY A 250 5.12 -24.57 10.92
C GLY A 250 5.41 -23.44 11.91
N ARG A 251 6.41 -22.59 11.65
CA ARG A 251 6.77 -21.45 12.50
C ARG A 251 5.87 -20.25 12.23
N ARG A 252 5.52 -19.51 13.29
CA ARG A 252 4.62 -18.35 13.28
C ARG A 252 5.17 -17.22 14.17
N PRO A 253 6.34 -16.64 13.85
CA PRO A 253 6.94 -15.61 14.70
C PRO A 253 6.10 -14.32 14.70
N ASP A 254 6.03 -13.67 15.86
CA ASP A 254 5.46 -12.34 16.11
C ASP A 254 5.97 -11.27 15.12
N PRO A 255 5.13 -10.41 14.54
CA PRO A 255 5.51 -9.48 13.45
C PRO A 255 6.81 -8.69 13.67
N GLU A 256 7.16 -8.30 14.90
CA GLU A 256 8.37 -7.56 15.26
C GLU A 256 9.67 -8.29 14.89
N SER A 257 9.64 -9.61 14.69
CA SER A 257 10.84 -10.35 14.25
C SER A 257 11.30 -10.00 12.82
N VAL A 258 10.58 -9.15 12.07
CA VAL A 258 11.01 -8.64 10.75
C VAL A 258 12.08 -7.56 10.90
N GLU A 259 12.09 -6.84 12.03
CA GLU A 259 12.80 -5.55 12.13
C GLU A 259 14.30 -5.70 11.88
N ALA A 260 14.93 -6.72 12.48
CA ALA A 260 16.34 -7.01 12.25
C ALA A 260 16.63 -7.41 10.79
N GLU A 261 15.73 -8.17 10.16
CA GLU A 261 15.88 -8.58 8.76
C GLU A 261 15.64 -7.41 7.78
N ASN A 262 14.78 -6.45 8.12
CA ASN A 262 14.59 -5.21 7.36
C ASN A 262 15.84 -4.32 7.43
N LEU A 263 16.44 -4.15 8.62
CA LEU A 263 17.69 -3.40 8.76
C LEU A 263 18.85 -4.07 8.00
N ALA A 264 18.96 -5.39 8.09
CA ALA A 264 19.95 -6.15 7.33
C ALA A 264 19.69 -6.07 5.81
N SER A 265 18.42 -6.05 5.39
CA SER A 265 18.01 -5.87 3.99
C SER A 265 18.39 -4.50 3.48
N ARG A 266 18.15 -3.44 4.25
CA ARG A 266 18.61 -2.08 3.93
C ARG A 266 20.12 -2.03 3.70
N ALA A 267 20.89 -2.60 4.62
CA ALA A 267 22.35 -2.66 4.51
C ALA A 267 22.82 -3.47 3.28
N LEU A 268 22.15 -4.59 2.97
CA LEU A 268 22.44 -5.37 1.77
C LEU A 268 22.15 -4.57 0.49
N LEU A 269 20.98 -3.92 0.40
CA LEU A 269 20.58 -3.15 -0.77
C LEU A 269 21.55 -2.02 -1.07
N GLU A 270 21.96 -1.27 -0.03
CA GLU A 270 23.00 -0.23 -0.15
C GLU A 270 24.34 -0.80 -0.65
N ARG A 271 24.74 -1.98 -0.17
CA ARG A 271 25.96 -2.65 -0.61
C ARG A 271 25.88 -3.14 -2.05
N LEU A 272 24.71 -3.62 -2.49
CA LEU A 272 24.49 -4.07 -3.87
C LEU A 272 24.50 -2.90 -4.85
N SER A 273 23.93 -1.75 -4.46
CA SER A 273 23.96 -0.52 -5.24
C SER A 273 23.90 0.69 -4.32
N GLY A 274 24.92 1.55 -4.37
CA GLY A 274 24.93 2.81 -3.60
C GLY A 274 23.77 3.74 -3.93
N ARG A 275 23.16 3.59 -5.13
CA ARG A 275 21.95 4.33 -5.54
C ARG A 275 20.72 3.97 -4.71
N TRP A 276 20.71 2.77 -4.11
CA TRP A 276 19.57 2.25 -3.34
C TRP A 276 19.61 2.60 -1.86
N ARG A 277 20.61 3.38 -1.41
CA ARG A 277 20.68 3.90 -0.04
C ARG A 277 19.36 4.54 0.39
N ASP A 278 18.86 5.45 -0.45
CA ASP A 278 17.69 6.28 -0.16
C ASP A 278 16.41 5.84 -0.90
N VAL A 279 16.49 4.76 -1.71
CA VAL A 279 15.32 4.22 -2.41
C VAL A 279 14.40 3.52 -1.40
N PRO A 280 13.11 3.90 -1.28
CA PRO A 280 12.19 3.30 -0.33
C PRO A 280 12.05 1.78 -0.48
N MET A 281 11.95 1.08 0.64
CA MET A 281 11.51 -0.32 0.68
C MET A 281 10.00 -0.37 0.91
N LEU A 282 9.30 -1.18 0.13
CA LEU A 282 7.85 -1.36 0.22
C LEU A 282 7.50 -2.82 0.44
N CYS A 283 6.78 -3.10 1.52
CA CYS A 283 6.23 -4.42 1.77
C CYS A 283 4.94 -4.55 0.98
N THR A 284 5.01 -5.05 -0.26
CA THR A 284 3.85 -5.13 -1.15
C THR A 284 2.98 -6.36 -0.91
N GLU A 285 3.35 -7.21 0.05
CA GLU A 285 2.46 -8.23 0.59
C GLU A 285 2.93 -8.74 1.95
N TRP A 286 2.01 -8.82 2.90
CA TRP A 286 2.18 -9.55 4.15
C TRP A 286 0.81 -9.79 4.80
N GLY A 287 0.61 -10.98 5.38
CA GLY A 287 -0.58 -11.30 6.14
C GLY A 287 -0.37 -12.49 7.05
N TYR A 288 -1.39 -12.79 7.85
CA TYR A 288 -1.47 -14.00 8.65
C TYR A 288 -2.87 -14.60 8.51
N PRO A 289 -3.01 -15.89 8.14
CA PRO A 289 -4.32 -16.48 7.95
C PRO A 289 -4.99 -16.78 9.29
N SER A 290 -6.27 -16.45 9.42
CA SER A 290 -7.03 -16.63 10.66
C SER A 290 -7.13 -18.09 11.10
N SER A 291 -7.08 -19.05 10.17
CA SER A 291 -7.01 -20.49 10.46
C SER A 291 -5.71 -20.89 11.18
N THR A 292 -4.66 -20.09 11.03
CA THR A 292 -3.33 -20.35 11.59
C THR A 292 -3.10 -19.59 12.89
N VAL A 293 -3.52 -18.33 13.00
CA VAL A 293 -3.25 -17.50 14.20
C VAL A 293 -4.49 -17.22 15.06
N GLY A 294 -5.69 -17.49 14.56
CA GLY A 294 -6.95 -17.08 15.19
C GLY A 294 -7.31 -15.62 14.89
N ARG A 295 -8.61 -15.30 14.89
CA ARG A 295 -9.14 -13.98 14.48
C ARG A 295 -8.65 -12.82 15.35
N ALA A 296 -8.60 -13.00 16.67
CA ALA A 296 -8.10 -11.98 17.60
C ALA A 296 -6.60 -11.67 17.38
N THR A 297 -5.79 -12.69 17.13
CA THR A 297 -4.35 -12.51 16.84
C THR A 297 -4.15 -11.90 15.45
N GLN A 298 -4.93 -12.32 14.45
CA GLN A 298 -4.90 -11.69 13.12
C GLN A 298 -5.16 -10.18 13.21
N ARG A 299 -6.14 -9.76 14.02
CA ARG A 299 -6.43 -8.34 14.32
C ARG A 299 -5.21 -7.61 14.86
N ALA A 300 -4.57 -8.19 15.89
CA ALA A 300 -3.39 -7.60 16.50
C ALA A 300 -2.20 -7.54 15.54
N TYR A 301 -2.03 -8.59 14.73
CA TYR A 301 -0.93 -8.70 13.78
C TYR A 301 -1.07 -7.73 12.62
N LEU A 302 -2.28 -7.36 12.20
CA LEU A 302 -2.47 -6.27 11.24
C LEU A 302 -1.80 -4.97 11.70
N ALA A 303 -2.08 -4.54 12.94
CA ALA A 303 -1.48 -3.33 13.50
C ALA A 303 0.02 -3.52 13.78
N ARG A 304 0.40 -4.64 14.39
CA ARG A 304 1.80 -4.91 14.79
C ARG A 304 2.74 -5.09 13.59
N ALA A 305 2.29 -5.72 12.50
CA ALA A 305 3.06 -5.86 11.27
C ALA A 305 3.32 -4.50 10.61
N TYR A 306 2.28 -3.64 10.54
CA TYR A 306 2.44 -2.27 10.07
C TYR A 306 3.46 -1.50 10.92
N LEU A 307 3.31 -1.53 12.24
CA LEU A 307 4.19 -0.82 13.18
C LEU A 307 5.64 -1.34 13.10
N ALA A 308 5.85 -2.66 12.98
CA ALA A 308 7.17 -3.25 12.84
C ALA A 308 7.86 -2.82 11.53
N ASN A 309 7.13 -2.79 10.42
CA ASN A 309 7.65 -2.30 9.14
C ASN A 309 8.03 -0.82 9.21
N VAL A 310 7.15 0.03 9.71
CA VAL A 310 7.42 1.47 9.85
C VAL A 310 8.61 1.72 10.77
N ALA A 311 8.68 1.03 11.91
CA ALA A 311 9.78 1.17 12.87
C ALA A 311 11.14 0.70 12.33
N SER A 312 11.16 -0.10 11.25
CA SER A 312 12.36 -0.63 10.61
C SER A 312 12.61 -0.05 9.20
N GLY A 313 11.97 1.07 8.86
CA GLY A 313 12.28 1.84 7.65
C GLY A 313 11.61 1.35 6.36
N VAL A 314 10.53 0.56 6.48
CA VAL A 314 9.66 0.20 5.35
C VAL A 314 8.58 1.27 5.21
N GLN A 315 8.50 1.91 4.04
CA GLN A 315 7.65 3.07 3.80
C GLN A 315 6.15 2.71 3.74
N ALA A 316 5.86 1.56 3.13
CA ALA A 316 4.50 1.12 2.92
C ALA A 316 4.36 -0.39 3.15
N MET A 317 3.20 -0.81 3.63
CA MET A 317 2.82 -2.20 3.76
C MET A 317 1.48 -2.46 3.09
N VAL A 318 1.34 -3.59 2.41
CA VAL A 318 0.08 -4.12 1.91
C VAL A 318 -0.31 -5.33 2.74
N TRP A 319 -1.47 -5.26 3.38
CA TRP A 319 -2.07 -6.43 4.01
C TRP A 319 -2.65 -7.37 2.94
N TYR A 320 -2.28 -8.65 2.99
CA TYR A 320 -2.94 -9.69 2.21
C TYR A 320 -3.94 -10.43 3.12
N GLU A 321 -5.25 -10.30 2.92
CA GLU A 321 -5.97 -9.52 1.90
C GLU A 321 -7.30 -8.95 2.45
N TRP A 322 -8.09 -8.24 1.64
CA TRP A 322 -9.35 -7.65 2.11
C TRP A 322 -10.43 -8.71 2.40
N LYS A 323 -10.69 -9.60 1.45
CA LYS A 323 -11.63 -10.72 1.53
C LYS A 323 -10.89 -12.01 1.27
N ASP A 324 -11.30 -13.10 1.91
CA ASP A 324 -10.83 -14.42 1.53
C ASP A 324 -11.13 -14.66 0.04
N SER A 325 -10.08 -14.89 -0.76
CA SER A 325 -10.19 -15.11 -2.20
C SER A 325 -10.92 -16.40 -2.56
N ARG A 326 -10.99 -17.36 -1.63
CA ARG A 326 -11.63 -18.68 -1.78
C ARG A 326 -12.33 -19.10 -0.47
N ASP A 327 -13.28 -20.03 -0.58
CA ASP A 327 -13.98 -20.63 0.56
C ASP A 327 -13.59 -22.12 0.70
N GLU A 328 -12.31 -22.37 0.98
CA GLU A 328 -11.78 -23.72 1.18
C GLU A 328 -11.26 -23.88 2.62
N PRO A 329 -12.04 -24.50 3.54
CA PRO A 329 -11.72 -24.54 4.97
C PRO A 329 -10.34 -25.14 5.31
N ALA A 330 -9.88 -26.12 4.52
CA ALA A 330 -8.62 -26.83 4.74
C ALA A 330 -7.38 -26.11 4.19
N ASN A 331 -7.56 -25.10 3.35
CA ASN A 331 -6.46 -24.40 2.67
C ASN A 331 -6.17 -23.07 3.39
N PRO A 332 -5.03 -22.90 4.06
CA PRO A 332 -4.69 -21.65 4.76
C PRO A 332 -4.77 -20.39 3.87
N GLU A 333 -4.54 -20.53 2.57
CA GLU A 333 -4.66 -19.43 1.59
C GLU A 333 -6.08 -18.83 1.56
N SER A 334 -7.09 -19.62 1.93
CA SER A 334 -8.50 -19.20 1.98
C SER A 334 -8.90 -18.49 3.28
N HIS A 335 -7.92 -18.08 4.12
CA HIS A 335 -8.20 -17.48 5.43
C HIS A 335 -7.41 -16.19 5.71
N PHE A 336 -6.78 -15.59 4.70
CA PHE A 336 -5.99 -14.35 4.83
C PHE A 336 -6.83 -13.07 4.93
N GLY A 337 -8.06 -13.08 4.42
CA GLY A 337 -8.95 -11.94 4.40
C GLY A 337 -9.16 -11.30 5.77
N LEU A 338 -9.47 -10.01 5.80
CA LEU A 338 -10.10 -9.38 6.96
C LEU A 338 -11.61 -9.69 7.01
N GLN A 339 -12.17 -10.04 5.86
CA GLN A 339 -13.52 -10.53 5.66
C GLN A 339 -13.51 -11.95 5.10
N THR A 340 -14.58 -12.70 5.30
CA THR A 340 -14.85 -13.94 4.56
C THR A 340 -15.10 -13.63 3.08
N ALA A 341 -15.12 -14.65 2.23
CA ALA A 341 -15.47 -14.50 0.81
C ALA A 341 -16.85 -13.84 0.59
N GLN A 342 -17.78 -14.01 1.53
CA GLN A 342 -19.12 -13.41 1.53
C GLN A 342 -19.16 -11.99 2.14
N GLY A 343 -18.01 -11.42 2.51
CA GLY A 343 -17.93 -10.05 3.03
C GLY A 343 -18.25 -9.90 4.53
N ILE A 344 -18.28 -11.00 5.29
CA ILE A 344 -18.49 -10.95 6.74
C ILE A 344 -17.14 -10.65 7.40
N PHE A 345 -17.05 -9.59 8.20
CA PHE A 345 -15.82 -9.29 8.93
C PHE A 345 -15.44 -10.43 9.88
N LYS A 346 -14.23 -10.97 9.70
CA LYS A 346 -13.60 -11.92 10.64
C LYS A 346 -12.93 -11.18 11.78
N VAL A 347 -12.54 -9.94 11.52
CA VAL A 347 -11.83 -9.08 12.43
C VAL A 347 -12.83 -8.05 12.93
N GLU A 348 -13.10 -8.03 14.24
CA GLU A 348 -13.94 -6.98 14.83
C GLU A 348 -13.42 -5.61 14.39
N PRO A 349 -14.29 -4.68 13.98
CA PRO A 349 -13.89 -3.34 13.56
C PRO A 349 -12.88 -2.78 14.56
N ASP A 350 -11.77 -2.26 14.05
CA ASP A 350 -10.86 -1.56 14.93
C ASP A 350 -11.59 -0.33 15.51
N ASP A 351 -11.23 0.09 16.72
CA ASP A 351 -11.81 1.28 17.33
C ASP A 351 -11.26 2.57 16.66
N GLY A 352 -11.07 2.54 15.33
CA GLY A 352 -10.38 3.52 14.52
C GLY A 352 -8.84 3.46 14.64
N LEU A 353 -8.27 2.41 15.24
CA LEU A 353 -6.84 2.32 15.52
C LEU A 353 -6.00 2.42 14.24
N ILE A 354 -6.23 1.56 13.24
CA ILE A 354 -5.46 1.55 11.99
C ILE A 354 -5.59 2.89 11.29
N ARG A 355 -6.81 3.42 11.19
CA ARG A 355 -7.03 4.76 10.63
C ARG A 355 -6.26 5.86 11.35
N ARG A 356 -6.15 5.81 12.68
CA ARG A 356 -5.32 6.77 13.42
C ARG A 356 -3.83 6.53 13.17
N LEU A 357 -3.37 5.27 13.22
CA LEU A 357 -1.98 4.91 12.97
C LEU A 357 -1.51 5.40 11.59
N THR A 358 -2.31 5.24 10.54
CA THR A 358 -1.95 5.63 9.17
C THR A 358 -1.97 7.15 8.93
N ASN A 359 -2.58 7.92 9.83
CA ASN A 359 -2.57 9.39 9.80
C ASN A 359 -1.44 10.01 10.63
N MET A 360 -0.71 9.20 11.41
CA MET A 360 0.38 9.67 12.25
C MET A 360 1.74 9.44 11.58
N ARG A 361 2.68 10.34 11.85
CA ARG A 361 4.07 10.20 11.39
C ARG A 361 4.90 9.50 12.45
N PHE A 362 5.55 8.39 12.11
CA PHE A 362 6.51 7.77 13.00
C PHE A 362 7.72 8.69 13.24
N VAL A 363 8.16 8.76 14.50
CA VAL A 363 9.32 9.55 14.92
C VAL A 363 10.48 8.64 15.29
N ARG A 364 10.28 7.79 16.31
CA ARG A 364 11.32 6.89 16.83
C ARG A 364 10.74 5.83 17.76
N ARG A 365 11.51 4.78 18.00
CA ARG A 365 11.26 3.81 19.08
C ARG A 365 11.69 4.42 20.44
N LEU A 366 10.88 4.20 21.46
CA LEU A 366 11.21 4.53 22.86
C LEU A 366 11.72 3.29 23.58
N ARG A 367 12.54 3.49 24.63
CA ARG A 367 13.08 2.40 25.44
C ARG A 367 12.09 2.02 26.53
N ALA A 368 11.75 0.74 26.60
CA ALA A 368 11.05 0.15 27.74
C ALA A 368 12.03 -0.64 28.61
N VAL A 369 11.72 -0.78 29.90
CA VAL A 369 12.48 -1.65 30.83
C VAL A 369 12.21 -3.13 30.52
N ASP A 370 10.94 -3.47 30.33
CA ASP A 370 10.53 -4.80 29.90
C ASP A 370 10.69 -4.92 28.37
N PRO A 371 11.51 -5.86 27.87
CA PRO A 371 11.70 -6.06 26.43
C PRO A 371 10.44 -6.54 25.69
N GLN A 372 9.43 -7.04 26.41
CA GLN A 372 8.12 -7.38 25.83
C GLN A 372 7.28 -6.13 25.55
N VAL A 373 7.50 -5.04 26.27
CA VAL A 373 6.77 -3.78 26.06
C VAL A 373 7.36 -3.03 24.87
N GLN A 374 6.55 -2.81 23.86
CA GLN A 374 6.91 -2.04 22.67
C GLN A 374 6.35 -0.63 22.81
N LEU A 375 7.18 0.37 22.54
CA LEU A 375 6.81 1.79 22.60
C LEU A 375 7.34 2.49 21.36
N LEU A 376 6.45 3.07 20.57
CA LEU A 376 6.80 3.86 19.40
C LEU A 376 6.22 5.27 19.54
N LEU A 377 7.05 6.28 19.31
CA LEU A 377 6.65 7.68 19.29
C LEU A 377 6.20 8.06 17.88
N PHE A 378 5.04 8.69 17.82
CA PHE A 378 4.41 9.22 16.63
C PHE A 378 4.03 10.70 16.84
N GLU A 379 3.87 11.42 15.74
CA GLU A 379 3.32 12.78 15.72
C GLU A 379 2.03 12.83 14.92
N GLU A 380 1.05 13.55 15.47
CA GLU A 380 -0.19 13.95 14.82
C GLU A 380 -0.27 15.48 14.84
N GLY A 381 0.13 16.11 13.73
CA GLY A 381 0.31 17.57 13.67
C GLY A 381 1.40 18.05 14.63
N LYS A 382 1.01 18.76 15.70
CA LYS A 382 1.93 19.25 16.74
C LYS A 382 1.89 18.41 18.02
N THR A 383 1.06 17.38 18.07
CA THR A 383 0.88 16.55 19.27
C THR A 383 1.71 15.28 19.16
N SER A 384 2.26 14.84 20.28
CA SER A 384 2.97 13.57 20.37
C SER A 384 2.02 12.47 20.81
N GLN A 385 2.17 11.28 20.23
CA GLN A 385 1.37 10.10 20.53
C GLN A 385 2.33 8.92 20.75
N ILE A 386 2.13 8.16 21.82
CA ILE A 386 2.89 6.93 22.09
C ILE A 386 1.99 5.75 21.75
N VAL A 387 2.42 4.94 20.78
CA VAL A 387 1.79 3.65 20.47
C VAL A 387 2.48 2.59 21.31
N ALA A 388 1.70 1.87 22.11
CA ALA A 388 2.21 0.91 23.07
C ALA A 388 1.49 -0.44 22.98
N TRP A 389 2.23 -1.55 23.10
CA TRP A 389 1.68 -2.90 23.17
C TRP A 389 2.65 -3.89 23.81
N LEU A 390 2.17 -5.09 24.10
CA LEU A 390 2.99 -6.24 24.49
C LEU A 390 3.26 -7.12 23.28
N ARG A 391 4.53 -7.45 23.08
CA ARG A 391 4.97 -8.47 22.13
C ARG A 391 4.66 -9.87 22.69
N SER A 392 3.39 -10.27 22.60
CA SER A 392 2.92 -11.58 23.02
C SER A 392 1.83 -12.10 22.09
N ASP A 393 1.78 -13.41 21.91
CA ASP A 393 0.74 -14.09 21.12
C ASP A 393 -0.43 -14.57 21.98
N SER A 394 -0.30 -14.40 23.30
CA SER A 394 -1.32 -14.79 24.27
C SER A 394 -2.13 -13.58 24.73
N ALA A 395 -3.33 -13.82 25.26
CA ALA A 395 -4.20 -12.80 25.86
C ALA A 395 -3.66 -12.22 27.19
N ARG A 396 -2.34 -12.26 27.41
CA ARG A 396 -1.69 -11.68 28.58
C ARG A 396 -1.82 -10.17 28.55
N THR A 397 -1.94 -9.60 29.74
CA THR A 397 -1.87 -8.18 29.97
C THR A 397 -0.75 -7.84 30.93
N ALA A 398 -0.26 -6.61 30.86
CA ALA A 398 0.70 -6.05 31.80
C ALA A 398 0.38 -4.58 32.01
N VAL A 399 0.75 -4.03 33.17
CA VAL A 399 0.62 -2.60 33.44
C VAL A 399 1.97 -1.94 33.26
N ALA A 400 2.03 -0.91 32.41
CA ALA A 400 3.23 -0.10 32.21
C ALA A 400 2.92 1.37 32.54
N LYS A 401 3.92 2.08 33.08
CA LYS A 401 3.84 3.54 33.28
C LYS A 401 4.34 4.24 32.02
N ILE A 402 3.45 4.92 31.30
CA ILE A 402 3.73 5.60 30.03
C ILE A 402 3.30 7.06 30.18
N ALA A 403 4.21 8.00 29.95
CA ALA A 403 3.97 9.44 30.14
C ALA A 403 3.29 9.75 31.49
N GLY A 404 3.80 9.15 32.57
CA GLY A 404 3.27 9.32 33.93
C GLY A 404 2.00 8.54 34.27
N LYS A 405 1.32 7.92 33.30
CA LYS A 405 0.04 7.22 33.48
C LYS A 405 0.21 5.70 33.51
N ALA A 406 -0.56 5.02 34.36
CA ALA A 406 -0.66 3.56 34.32
C ALA A 406 -1.53 3.15 33.13
N VAL A 407 -0.99 2.30 32.25
CA VAL A 407 -1.66 1.83 31.04
C VAL A 407 -1.65 0.30 31.05
N VAL A 408 -2.82 -0.30 30.83
CA VAL A 408 -2.95 -1.74 30.64
C VAL A 408 -2.59 -2.05 29.18
N LEU A 409 -1.52 -2.80 28.99
CA LEU A 409 -1.07 -3.27 27.70
C LEU A 409 -1.56 -4.69 27.46
N SER A 410 -1.89 -4.99 26.20
CA SER A 410 -2.17 -6.33 25.70
C SER A 410 -1.39 -6.53 24.39
N ASN A 411 -1.63 -7.63 23.69
CA ASN A 411 -1.09 -7.84 22.35
C ASN A 411 -1.69 -6.89 21.29
N TYR A 412 -2.80 -6.20 21.59
CA TYR A 412 -3.40 -5.22 20.71
C TYR A 412 -2.89 -3.81 21.04
N PRO A 413 -2.38 -3.03 20.05
CA PRO A 413 -1.82 -1.71 20.35
C PRO A 413 -2.83 -0.69 20.84
N VAL A 414 -2.36 0.17 21.73
CA VAL A 414 -3.09 1.33 22.25
C VAL A 414 -2.32 2.62 21.97
N ILE A 415 -3.05 3.72 21.80
CA ILE A 415 -2.46 5.06 21.61
C ILE A 415 -2.62 5.85 22.92
N VAL A 416 -1.52 6.36 23.44
CA VAL A 416 -1.44 7.16 24.66
C VAL A 416 -0.95 8.57 24.29
N PRO A 417 -1.63 9.65 24.73
CA PRO A 417 -1.13 11.01 24.52
C PRO A 417 0.28 11.17 25.12
N GLY A 418 1.19 11.70 24.32
CA GLY A 418 2.60 11.92 24.68
C GLY A 418 2.89 13.27 25.34
N ASP A 419 1.89 14.16 25.42
CA ASP A 419 2.04 15.48 26.04
C ASP A 419 2.35 15.31 27.54
N GLY A 420 3.60 15.60 27.92
CA GLY A 420 4.18 15.32 29.25
C GLY A 420 5.40 14.40 29.24
N ALA A 421 5.85 13.90 28.09
CA ALA A 421 7.14 13.24 27.93
C ALA A 421 8.25 14.30 27.82
N GLU A 422 8.55 14.99 28.92
CA GLU A 422 9.85 15.66 29.06
C GLU A 422 10.96 14.61 28.96
N ASP A 423 12.10 15.03 28.42
CA ASP A 423 13.32 14.27 28.19
C ASP A 423 14.00 13.91 29.52
N ASP A 424 13.30 13.17 30.38
CA ASP A 424 13.84 12.75 31.66
C ASP A 424 14.59 11.44 31.47
N GLY A 425 15.80 11.57 30.92
CA GLY A 425 16.88 10.65 31.26
C GLY A 425 16.92 10.51 32.79
N HIS A 426 16.86 9.27 33.29
CA HIS A 426 16.83 8.87 34.70
C HIS A 426 15.44 8.65 35.35
N GLY A 427 14.66 7.71 34.80
CA GLY A 427 13.61 7.02 35.56
C GLY A 427 14.18 5.85 36.38
N HIS A 428 14.56 6.09 37.64
CA HIS A 428 14.78 5.02 38.61
C HIS A 428 13.45 4.34 38.98
N ALA A 429 13.39 3.01 38.89
CA ALA A 429 12.38 2.20 39.53
C ALA A 429 13.06 1.34 40.62
N ARG A 430 12.58 1.49 41.86
CA ARG A 430 12.66 0.45 42.89
C ARG A 430 11.47 -0.49 42.71
#